data_AF-A0A2D4N3S4-F1
#
_entry.id   AF-A0A2D4N3S4-F1
#
_cell.length_a   1.000
_cell.length_b   1.000
_cell.length_c   1.000
_cell.angle_alpha   90.00
_cell.angle_beta   90.00
_cell.angle_gamma   90.00
#
_symmetry.space_group_name_H-M   'P 1'
#
loop_
_entity.id
_entity.type
_entity.pdbx_description
1 polymer ?
#
loop_
_entity_poly.entity_id
_entity_poly.type
_entity_poly.pdbx_seq_one_letter_code
_entity_poly.pdbx_strand_id
1 'polypeptide(L)'
;AWLNVWYFGTSLVPFLITALLLGTVQAQAGWLQHDFGHLSVFGKSKWNHWIHKFVIGHLKGAPASWWNHWHFQHHAKPNCFRKDPDLNMHPLLFALGKILSVELGIKKKKFMPYNHQHKYFFLREYHFLSEIFAFLLKAHRKLKKKTEFFCVCGVV
;
A
#
# COMPACT_ATOMS: atom_id res chain seq x y z
N ALA A 1 -15.84 -11.69 -11.27
CA ALA A 1 -16.05 -11.56 -9.81
C ALA A 1 -17.54 -11.54 -9.48
N TRP A 2 -18.27 -10.45 -9.72
CA TRP A 2 -19.70 -10.36 -9.37
C TRP A 2 -20.59 -11.38 -10.06
N LEU A 3 -20.37 -11.65 -11.35
CA LEU A 3 -21.09 -12.72 -12.08
C LEU A 3 -20.91 -14.11 -11.46
N ASN A 4 -19.74 -14.37 -10.86
CA ASN A 4 -19.44 -15.65 -10.22
C ASN A 4 -20.28 -15.83 -8.94
N VAL A 5 -20.38 -14.77 -8.12
CA VAL A 5 -21.26 -14.78 -6.93
C VAL A 5 -22.73 -14.84 -7.33
N TRP A 6 -23.12 -14.10 -8.37
CA TRP A 6 -24.50 -14.06 -8.83
C TRP A 6 -24.97 -15.41 -9.34
N TYR A 7 -24.15 -16.11 -10.14
CA TYR A 7 -24.54 -17.39 -10.75
C TYR A 7 -24.36 -18.59 -9.81
N PHE A 8 -23.26 -18.65 -9.05
CA PHE A 8 -22.93 -19.81 -8.20
C PHE A 8 -23.27 -19.62 -6.71
N GLY A 9 -23.80 -18.45 -6.33
CA GLY A 9 -24.14 -18.11 -4.96
C GLY A 9 -22.94 -17.74 -4.08
N THR A 10 -23.16 -17.64 -2.77
CA THR A 10 -22.17 -17.18 -1.78
C THR A 10 -21.53 -18.32 -0.97
N SER A 11 -21.51 -19.54 -1.52
CA SER A 11 -20.82 -20.66 -0.88
C SER A 11 -19.30 -20.46 -0.89
N LEU A 12 -18.57 -21.28 -0.13
CA LEU A 12 -17.13 -21.10 0.08
C LEU A 12 -16.34 -21.06 -1.24
N VAL A 13 -16.65 -21.95 -2.19
CA VAL A 13 -15.90 -22.07 -3.44
C VAL A 13 -16.06 -20.83 -4.34
N PRO A 14 -17.27 -20.38 -4.70
CA PRO A 14 -17.48 -19.12 -5.41
C PRO A 14 -16.90 -17.90 -4.69
N PHE A 15 -16.96 -17.87 -3.36
CA PHE A 15 -16.33 -16.81 -2.58
C PHE A 15 -14.81 -16.77 -2.80
N LEU A 16 -14.11 -17.90 -2.66
CA LEU A 16 -12.67 -17.99 -2.85
C LEU A 16 -12.26 -17.63 -4.29
N ILE A 17 -13.00 -18.10 -5.29
CA ILE A 17 -12.78 -17.72 -6.70
C ILE A 17 -12.96 -16.22 -6.89
N THR A 18 -14.00 -15.63 -6.30
CA THR A 18 -14.25 -14.19 -6.38
C THR A 18 -13.14 -13.39 -5.73
N ALA A 19 -12.68 -13.82 -4.56
CA ALA A 19 -11.57 -13.19 -3.84
C ALA A 19 -10.27 -13.23 -4.66
N LEU A 20 -9.96 -14.38 -5.28
CA LEU A 20 -8.81 -14.53 -6.17
C LEU A 20 -8.91 -13.59 -7.37
N LEU A 21 -10.05 -13.59 -8.08
CA LEU A 21 -10.27 -12.73 -9.25
C LEU A 21 -10.14 -11.24 -8.90
N LEU A 22 -10.77 -10.80 -7.79
CA LEU A 22 -10.66 -9.42 -7.34
C LEU A 22 -9.24 -9.07 -6.92
N GLY A 23 -8.54 -9.97 -6.21
CA GLY A 23 -7.14 -9.79 -5.84
C GLY A 23 -6.24 -9.61 -7.05
N THR A 24 -6.39 -10.45 -8.08
CA THR A 24 -5.63 -10.33 -9.33
C THR A 24 -5.92 -9.02 -10.05
N VAL A 25 -7.19 -8.63 -10.19
CA VAL A 25 -7.56 -7.36 -10.84
C VAL A 25 -7.00 -6.17 -10.06
N GLN A 26 -7.03 -6.21 -8.73
CA GLN A 26 -6.47 -5.16 -7.89
C GLN A 26 -4.94 -5.07 -8.04
N ALA A 27 -4.22 -6.19 -8.11
CA ALA A 27 -2.78 -6.19 -8.37
C ALA A 27 -2.46 -5.58 -9.74
N GLN A 28 -3.15 -6.03 -10.80
CA GLN A 28 -2.97 -5.49 -12.15
C GLN A 28 -3.30 -3.98 -12.23
N ALA A 29 -4.35 -3.54 -11.54
CA ALA A 29 -4.66 -2.11 -11.43
C ALA A 29 -3.55 -1.33 -10.71
N GLY A 30 -2.82 -1.95 -9.78
CA GLY A 30 -1.65 -1.37 -9.11
C GLY A 30 -0.54 -1.03 -10.09
N TRP A 31 -0.07 -2.03 -10.85
CA TRP A 31 0.94 -1.84 -11.90
C TRP A 31 0.49 -0.86 -12.98
N LEU A 32 -0.74 -1.00 -13.45
CA LEU A 32 -1.28 -0.11 -14.46
C LEU A 32 -1.27 1.35 -14.00
N GLN A 33 -1.70 1.62 -12.76
CA GLN A 33 -1.68 2.97 -12.22
C GLN A 33 -0.25 3.50 -12.01
N HIS A 34 0.69 2.62 -11.65
CA HIS A 34 2.12 2.94 -11.51
C HIS A 34 2.70 3.41 -12.84
N ASP A 35 2.45 2.68 -13.92
CA ASP A 35 2.97 3.00 -15.25
C ASP A 35 2.38 4.31 -15.81
N PHE A 36 1.09 4.57 -15.55
CA PHE A 36 0.50 5.87 -15.84
C PHE A 36 1.08 6.99 -14.96
N GLY A 37 1.42 6.71 -13.70
CA GLY A 37 2.07 7.66 -12.80
C GLY A 37 3.47 8.06 -13.28
N HIS A 38 4.18 7.13 -13.93
CA HIS A 38 5.45 7.37 -14.60
C HIS A 38 5.35 7.99 -16.00
N LEU A 39 4.14 8.22 -16.49
CA LEU A 39 3.87 8.75 -17.83
C LEU A 39 4.37 7.84 -18.97
N SER A 40 4.45 6.53 -18.73
CA SER A 40 5.09 5.57 -19.65
C SER A 40 4.14 4.96 -20.68
N VAL A 41 2.82 5.22 -20.59
CA VAL A 41 1.83 4.51 -21.42
C VAL A 41 1.43 5.33 -22.66
N PHE A 42 1.08 6.60 -22.48
CA PHE A 42 0.72 7.50 -23.59
C PHE A 42 1.84 8.48 -23.92
N GLY A 43 1.98 8.86 -25.19
CA GLY A 43 2.92 9.91 -25.60
C GLY A 43 2.56 11.31 -25.10
N LYS A 44 1.28 11.59 -24.79
CA LYS A 44 0.83 12.86 -24.21
C LYS A 44 0.62 12.72 -22.70
N SER A 45 1.42 13.42 -21.90
CA SER A 45 1.37 13.40 -20.42
C SER A 45 -0.03 13.65 -19.84
N LYS A 46 -0.83 14.54 -20.45
CA LYS A 46 -2.22 14.81 -20.02
C LYS A 46 -3.06 13.54 -19.87
N TRP A 47 -2.96 12.61 -20.83
CA TRP A 47 -3.73 11.37 -20.81
C TRP A 47 -3.27 10.41 -19.71
N ASN A 48 -1.96 10.29 -19.51
CA ASN A 48 -1.42 9.50 -18.41
C ASN A 48 -1.93 10.00 -17.06
N HIS A 49 -1.89 11.31 -16.81
CA HIS A 49 -2.39 11.88 -15.55
C HIS A 49 -3.89 11.67 -15.32
N TRP A 50 -4.71 11.76 -16.37
CA TRP A 50 -6.15 11.51 -16.27
C TRP A 50 -6.44 10.06 -15.90
N ILE A 51 -5.82 9.11 -16.62
CA ILE A 51 -6.05 7.69 -16.35
C ILE A 51 -5.43 7.27 -15.02
N HIS A 52 -4.24 7.76 -14.67
CA HIS A 52 -3.62 7.56 -13.36
C HIS A 52 -4.59 7.91 -12.22
N LYS A 53 -5.16 9.13 -12.25
CA LYS A 53 -6.15 9.59 -11.26
C LYS A 53 -7.40 8.72 -11.24
N PHE A 54 -7.88 8.28 -12.40
CA PHE A 54 -9.04 7.40 -12.47
C PHE A 54 -8.77 6.03 -11.87
N VAL A 55 -7.68 5.36 -12.26
CA VAL A 55 -7.35 4.01 -11.80
C VAL A 55 -7.12 3.99 -10.29
N ILE A 56 -6.29 4.88 -9.75
CA ILE A 56 -6.04 4.88 -8.31
C ILE A 56 -7.22 5.40 -7.50
N GLY A 57 -7.91 6.43 -8.00
CA GLY A 57 -9.03 7.04 -7.30
C GLY A 57 -10.25 6.13 -7.25
N HIS A 58 -10.70 5.64 -8.41
CA HIS A 58 -11.97 4.91 -8.53
C HIS A 58 -11.81 3.40 -8.40
N LEU A 59 -10.69 2.82 -8.89
CA LEU A 59 -10.52 1.36 -8.83
C LEU A 59 -9.78 0.90 -7.58
N LYS A 60 -8.87 1.73 -7.03
CA LYS A 60 -8.09 1.39 -5.83
C LYS A 60 -8.53 2.15 -4.57
N GLY A 61 -9.27 3.26 -4.70
CA GLY A 61 -9.78 4.03 -3.57
C GLY A 61 -8.76 4.96 -2.90
N ALA A 62 -7.69 5.38 -3.60
CA ALA A 62 -6.66 6.27 -3.05
C ALA A 62 -6.38 7.48 -3.98
N PRO A 63 -5.99 8.65 -3.46
CA PRO A 63 -5.71 9.81 -4.31
C PRO A 63 -4.34 9.71 -4.98
N ALA A 64 -4.27 10.06 -6.26
CA ALA A 64 -3.04 10.10 -7.04
C ALA A 64 -1.92 10.94 -6.40
N SER A 65 -2.27 12.04 -5.75
CA SER A 65 -1.31 12.91 -5.07
C SER A 65 -0.60 12.21 -3.92
N TRP A 66 -1.30 11.35 -3.18
CA TRP A 66 -0.70 10.55 -2.10
C TRP A 66 0.31 9.57 -2.67
N TRP A 67 -0.05 8.83 -3.72
CA TRP A 67 0.88 7.89 -4.34
C TRP A 67 2.10 8.61 -4.90
N ASN A 68 1.92 9.69 -5.67
CA ASN A 68 3.03 10.48 -6.20
C ASN A 68 3.97 10.98 -5.09
N HIS A 69 3.43 11.47 -3.96
CA HIS A 69 4.23 11.98 -2.85
C HIS A 69 5.19 10.92 -2.28
N TRP A 70 4.70 9.70 -2.04
CA TRP A 70 5.51 8.62 -1.48
C TRP A 70 6.42 8.01 -2.55
N HIS A 71 5.88 7.77 -3.74
CA HIS A 71 6.58 7.12 -4.83
C HIS A 71 7.77 7.95 -5.31
N PHE A 72 7.64 9.27 -5.39
CA PHE A 72 8.77 10.14 -5.73
C PHE A 72 9.86 10.14 -4.66
N GLN A 73 9.51 10.04 -3.37
CA GLN A 73 10.50 9.91 -2.30
C GLN A 73 11.24 8.57 -2.39
N HIS A 74 10.52 7.49 -2.66
CA HIS A 74 11.10 6.17 -2.91
C HIS A 74 12.11 6.24 -4.07
N HIS A 75 11.72 6.78 -5.22
CA HIS A 75 12.60 6.90 -6.38
C HIS A 75 13.78 7.87 -6.19
N ALA A 76 13.65 8.87 -5.31
CA ALA A 76 14.74 9.80 -5.03
C ALA A 76 15.91 9.12 -4.32
N LYS A 77 15.64 8.24 -3.34
CA LYS A 77 16.66 7.49 -2.59
C LYS A 77 16.15 6.09 -2.20
N PRO A 78 16.05 5.16 -3.16
CA PRO A 78 15.50 3.84 -2.91
C PRO A 78 16.37 3.07 -1.94
N ASN A 79 15.73 2.23 -1.13
CA ASN A 79 16.37 1.33 -0.18
C ASN A 79 17.29 1.99 0.85
N CYS A 80 17.14 3.29 1.07
CA CYS A 80 17.91 4.04 2.05
C CYS A 80 17.12 4.19 3.35
N PHE A 81 17.57 3.56 4.42
CA PHE A 81 16.91 3.68 5.72
C PHE A 81 16.73 5.14 6.14
N ARG A 82 15.53 5.48 6.64
CA ARG A 82 15.06 6.85 7.00
C ARG A 82 14.94 7.84 5.84
N LYS A 83 15.17 7.42 4.59
CA LYS A 83 15.01 8.26 3.39
C LYS A 83 13.99 7.68 2.42
N ASP A 84 13.97 6.36 2.29
CA ASP A 84 12.96 5.62 1.56
C ASP A 84 11.74 5.36 2.47
N PRO A 85 10.55 5.89 2.15
CA PRO A 85 9.36 5.68 2.94
C PRO A 85 8.90 4.22 2.99
N ASP A 86 9.23 3.40 1.98
CA ASP A 86 8.87 1.98 1.91
C ASP A 86 9.57 1.12 2.97
N LEU A 87 10.55 1.71 3.65
CA LEU A 87 11.33 1.12 4.73
C LEU A 87 10.88 1.58 6.12
N ASN A 88 9.86 2.44 6.24
CA ASN A 88 9.34 2.92 7.52
C ASN A 88 8.64 1.83 8.36
N MET A 89 8.40 0.65 7.79
CA MET A 89 7.88 -0.54 8.49
C MET A 89 8.94 -1.28 9.33
N HIS A 90 10.17 -0.77 9.37
CA HIS A 90 11.23 -1.23 10.25
C HIS A 90 10.93 -0.88 11.73
N PRO A 91 11.16 -1.77 12.73
CA PRO A 91 11.81 -3.10 12.66
C PRO A 91 10.87 -4.27 12.42
N LEU A 92 9.57 -4.01 12.23
CA LEU A 92 8.51 -5.03 12.26
C LEU A 92 8.62 -6.01 11.10
N LEU A 93 8.76 -5.52 9.87
CA LEU A 93 8.81 -6.36 8.66
C LEU A 93 10.22 -6.51 8.08
N PHE A 94 11.04 -5.47 8.15
CA PHE A 94 12.41 -5.47 7.62
C PHE A 94 13.41 -5.07 8.70
N ALA A 95 14.56 -5.75 8.73
CA ALA A 95 15.73 -5.36 9.51
C ALA A 95 16.71 -4.60 8.61
N LEU A 96 17.06 -3.36 8.96
CA LEU A 96 17.88 -2.44 8.17
C LEU A 96 19.01 -1.87 9.02
N GLY A 97 20.16 -1.66 8.38
CA GLY A 97 21.38 -1.16 9.03
C GLY A 97 22.22 -2.28 9.64
N LYS A 98 23.56 -2.09 9.64
CA LYS A 98 24.52 -3.13 10.09
C LYS A 98 24.28 -3.55 11.54
N ILE A 99 24.15 -2.59 12.46
CA ILE A 99 24.02 -2.85 13.90
C ILE A 99 22.70 -3.56 14.21
N LEU A 100 21.58 -3.03 13.72
CA LEU A 100 20.25 -3.55 14.03
C LEU A 100 19.93 -4.88 13.33
N SER A 101 20.43 -5.08 12.11
CA SER A 101 20.36 -6.38 11.44
C SER A 101 21.18 -7.45 12.17
N VAL A 102 22.31 -7.08 12.76
CA VAL A 102 23.13 -7.98 13.60
C VAL A 102 22.43 -8.25 14.92
N GLU A 103 21.90 -7.23 15.59
CA GLU A 103 21.18 -7.38 16.87
C GLU A 103 19.93 -8.28 16.73
N LEU A 104 19.09 -8.03 15.71
CA LEU A 104 17.92 -8.87 15.42
C LEU A 104 18.31 -10.28 14.95
N GLY A 105 19.46 -10.39 14.26
CA GLY A 105 20.05 -11.68 13.87
C GLY A 105 20.50 -12.50 15.08
N ILE A 106 21.22 -11.89 16.03
CA ILE A 106 21.64 -12.50 17.30
C ILE A 106 20.42 -12.93 18.12
N LYS A 107 19.41 -12.07 18.20
CA LYS A 107 18.14 -12.37 18.91
C LYS A 107 17.28 -13.42 18.18
N LYS A 108 17.67 -13.90 16.99
CA LYS A 108 16.87 -14.75 16.09
C LYS A 108 15.46 -14.21 15.82
N LYS A 109 15.27 -12.89 15.91
CA LYS A 109 13.98 -12.19 15.72
C LYS A 109 13.81 -11.66 14.29
N LYS A 110 14.53 -12.24 13.33
CA LYS A 110 14.54 -11.77 11.94
C LYS A 110 13.52 -12.55 11.12
N PHE A 111 12.37 -11.95 10.87
CA PHE A 111 11.28 -12.59 10.12
C PHE A 111 11.52 -12.58 8.60
N MET A 112 12.10 -11.49 8.05
CA MET A 112 12.41 -11.38 6.62
C MET A 112 13.78 -10.72 6.34
N PRO A 113 14.77 -11.47 5.82
CA PRO A 113 16.11 -10.94 5.55
C PRO A 113 16.22 -10.11 4.28
N TYR A 114 16.66 -8.85 4.42
CA TYR A 114 16.76 -7.84 3.35
C TYR A 114 17.46 -8.33 2.06
N ASN A 115 18.52 -9.14 2.15
CA ASN A 115 19.21 -9.70 0.98
C ASN A 115 18.33 -10.64 0.13
N HIS A 116 17.22 -11.12 0.68
CA HIS A 116 16.20 -11.89 -0.03
C HIS A 116 14.97 -11.05 -0.40
N GLN A 117 15.02 -9.72 -0.32
CA GLN A 117 13.87 -8.85 -0.62
C GLN A 117 13.26 -9.07 -1.99
N HIS A 118 14.09 -9.34 -2.98
CA HIS A 118 13.66 -9.72 -4.32
C HIS A 118 12.77 -10.99 -4.35
N LYS A 119 12.95 -11.93 -3.41
CA LYS A 119 12.19 -13.19 -3.35
C LYS A 119 10.82 -13.07 -2.73
N TYR A 120 10.52 -11.99 -2.01
CA TYR A 120 9.20 -11.76 -1.42
C TYR A 120 8.64 -10.40 -1.82
N PHE A 121 9.23 -9.77 -2.84
CA PHE A 121 8.76 -8.52 -3.42
C PHE A 121 7.32 -8.64 -3.93
N PHE A 122 6.93 -9.81 -4.45
CA PHE A 122 5.56 -10.11 -4.90
C PHE A 122 4.53 -10.08 -3.76
N LEU A 123 4.95 -10.28 -2.49
CA LEU A 123 4.06 -10.16 -1.34
C LEU A 123 3.81 -8.70 -0.93
N ARG A 124 4.68 -7.76 -1.34
CA ARG A 124 4.57 -6.34 -1.00
C ARG A 124 3.37 -5.70 -1.70
N GLU A 125 3.03 -6.14 -2.90
CA GLU A 125 1.87 -5.61 -3.63
C GLU A 125 0.54 -5.96 -2.95
N TYR A 126 0.47 -7.11 -2.27
CA TYR A 126 -0.66 -7.49 -1.41
C TYR A 126 -0.75 -6.63 -0.12
N HIS A 127 0.34 -5.96 0.27
CA HIS A 127 0.39 -5.07 1.44
C HIS A 127 -0.10 -3.64 1.18
N PHE A 128 -0.58 -3.33 -0.03
CA PHE A 128 -1.28 -2.05 -0.25
C PHE A 128 -2.55 -1.93 0.62
N LEU A 129 -3.10 -3.05 1.10
CA LEU A 129 -4.18 -3.08 2.09
C LEU A 129 -3.72 -2.65 3.51
N SER A 130 -2.46 -2.90 3.90
CA SER A 130 -1.96 -2.49 5.23
C SER A 130 -1.65 -0.99 5.32
N GLU A 131 -1.26 -0.35 4.21
CA GLU A 131 -1.04 1.11 4.14
C GLU A 131 -2.37 1.87 4.17
N ILE A 132 -3.41 1.34 3.50
CA ILE A 132 -4.79 1.83 3.63
C ILE A 132 -5.29 1.66 5.07
N PHE A 133 -5.02 0.51 5.72
CA PHE A 133 -5.37 0.31 7.12
C PHE A 133 -4.60 1.25 8.06
N ALA A 134 -3.31 1.52 7.81
CA ALA A 134 -2.52 2.47 8.57
C ALA A 134 -2.99 3.92 8.35
N PHE A 135 -3.34 4.29 7.12
CA PHE A 135 -3.95 5.58 6.79
C PHE A 135 -5.33 5.74 7.46
N LEU A 136 -6.18 4.72 7.43
CA LEU A 136 -7.47 4.67 8.12
C LEU A 136 -7.30 4.74 9.65
N LEU A 137 -6.31 4.06 10.23
CA LEU A 137 -5.98 4.17 11.66
C LEU A 137 -5.48 5.57 12.02
N LYS A 138 -4.65 6.20 11.17
CA LYS A 138 -4.17 7.57 11.38
C LYS A 138 -5.30 8.59 11.23
N ALA A 139 -6.16 8.42 10.23
CA ALA A 139 -7.36 9.23 10.02
C ALA A 139 -8.35 9.06 11.18
N HIS A 140 -8.59 7.84 11.63
CA HIS A 140 -9.42 7.54 12.79
C HIS A 140 -8.85 8.16 14.07
N ARG A 141 -7.54 8.05 14.34
CA ARG A 141 -6.89 8.72 15.48
C ARG A 141 -6.98 10.25 15.40
N LYS A 142 -6.88 10.82 14.20
CA LYS A 142 -6.99 12.27 13.98
C LYS A 142 -8.43 12.76 14.15
N LEU A 143 -9.42 11.98 13.71
CA LEU A 143 -10.84 12.22 13.92
C LEU A 143 -11.22 12.07 15.40
N LYS A 144 -10.71 11.04 16.08
CA LYS A 144 -10.93 10.81 17.52
C LYS A 144 -10.36 11.94 18.38
N LYS A 145 -9.17 12.44 18.04
CA LYS A 145 -8.61 13.66 18.66
C LYS A 145 -9.47 14.90 18.40
N LYS A 146 -10.12 15.01 17.22
CA LYS A 146 -10.99 16.14 16.88
C LYS A 146 -12.33 16.08 17.62
N THR A 147 -12.92 14.89 17.80
CA THR A 147 -14.12 14.69 18.62
C THR A 147 -13.84 14.82 20.11
N GLU A 148 -12.68 14.39 20.62
CA GLU A 148 -12.25 14.69 21.99
C GLU A 148 -12.03 16.19 22.20
N PHE A 149 -11.45 16.91 21.22
CA PHE A 149 -11.31 18.37 21.29
C PHE A 149 -12.67 19.09 21.28
N PHE A 150 -13.67 18.57 20.54
CA PHE A 150 -15.05 19.10 20.58
C PHE A 150 -15.79 18.77 21.89
N CYS A 151 -15.52 17.61 22.49
CA CYS A 151 -16.07 17.26 23.82
C CYS A 151 -15.43 18.10 24.94
N VAL A 152 -14.15 18.50 24.78
CA VAL A 152 -13.42 19.35 25.73
C VAL A 152 -13.74 20.84 25.56
N CYS A 153 -14.09 21.30 24.35
CA CYS A 153 -14.55 22.68 24.12
C CYS A 153 -16.08 22.87 24.21
N GLY A 154 -16.85 21.81 24.48
CA GLY A 154 -18.31 21.87 24.68
C GLY A 154 -18.76 21.80 26.14
N VAL A 155 -17.82 21.72 27.07
CA VAL A 155 -18.06 21.75 28.53
C VAL A 155 -16.97 22.62 29.20
N VAL A 156 -16.84 23.88 28.76
CA VAL A 156 -16.40 25.04 29.56
C VAL A 156 -16.99 26.28 28.89
#